data_AF-A0A6N8EFS2-F1
#
_entry.id   AF-A0A6N8EFS2-F1
#
_cell.length_a   1.000
_cell.length_b   1.000
_cell.length_c   1.000
_cell.angle_alpha   90.00
_cell.angle_beta   90.00
_cell.angle_gamma   90.00
#
_symmetry.space_group_name_H-M   'P 1'
#
loop_
_entity.id
_entity.type
_entity.pdbx_description
1 polymer ?
#
loop_
_entity_poly.entity_id
_entity_poly.type
_entity_poly.pdbx_seq_one_letter_code
_entity_poly.pdbx_strand_id
1 'polypeptide(L)'
;MSTHGDTRKAAFEAACQLAAAGERPTVVAVRTKLGGKGGQAAIQAGVNDWIEESARRFQLPALPESLQGAVIAFWEVACQTAKAQWDEARAGMLAQLEARDQQLAERTQERDALEHARDLALAERDQHAQSLEQAQAELFTAYQHTRVLERECADLGQRLADAEASVEQLEQTATQQTTRILELEQSEQRLSETLERTETKRDQWQVQARTAEQTVARLEQVKAEEERERERLAQALAQSQSGVAEERAARTEREVHIKTLTDLLERAQAAHDAESARWLVQIDDQRQALSIARERERRLEQERTALMDEVRALRQATFESPAGNI
;
A
#
# COMPACT_ATOMS: atom_id res chain seq x y z
N MET A 1 -112.67 149.77 20.94
CA MET A 1 -111.63 149.57 21.97
C MET A 1 -110.55 148.67 21.40
N SER A 2 -109.26 148.96 21.65
CA SER A 2 -108.12 148.38 20.92
C SER A 2 -107.50 147.15 21.60
N THR A 3 -108.28 146.07 21.73
CA THR A 3 -107.89 144.86 22.50
C THR A 3 -106.66 144.12 21.97
N HIS A 4 -106.32 144.27 20.69
CA HIS A 4 -105.15 143.62 20.09
C HIS A 4 -103.81 144.26 20.49
N GLY A 5 -103.79 145.58 20.76
CA GLY A 5 -102.58 146.27 21.20
C GLY A 5 -102.14 145.86 22.60
N ASP A 6 -103.09 145.78 23.53
CA ASP A 6 -102.84 145.42 24.92
C ASP A 6 -102.43 143.94 25.05
N THR A 7 -103.03 143.06 24.25
CA THR A 7 -102.65 141.63 24.20
C THR A 7 -101.20 141.44 23.76
N ARG A 8 -100.71 142.22 22.80
CA ARG A 8 -99.32 142.15 22.30
C ARG A 8 -98.31 142.55 23.39
N LYS A 9 -98.59 143.64 24.12
CA LYS A 9 -97.75 144.08 25.25
C LYS A 9 -97.73 143.07 26.39
N ALA A 10 -98.90 142.56 26.80
CA ALA A 10 -98.98 141.54 27.84
C ALA A 10 -98.24 140.24 27.46
N ALA A 11 -98.24 139.86 26.17
CA ALA A 11 -97.48 138.71 25.68
C ALA A 11 -95.95 138.93 25.72
N PHE A 12 -95.48 140.14 25.42
CA PHE A 12 -94.06 140.52 25.56
C PHE A 12 -93.62 140.50 27.03
N GLU A 13 -94.40 141.07 27.95
CA GLU A 13 -94.11 141.06 29.39
C GLU A 13 -94.11 139.65 29.97
N ALA A 14 -95.08 138.82 29.59
CA ALA A 14 -95.12 137.41 29.96
C ALA A 14 -93.92 136.62 29.40
N ALA A 15 -93.43 136.95 28.20
CA ALA A 15 -92.22 136.37 27.63
C ALA A 15 -90.96 136.77 28.43
N CYS A 16 -90.82 138.05 28.79
CA CYS A 16 -89.77 138.52 29.71
C CYS A 16 -89.79 137.76 31.05
N GLN A 17 -90.97 137.56 31.65
CA GLN A 17 -91.13 136.84 32.91
C GLN A 17 -90.88 135.33 32.81
N LEU A 18 -91.05 134.71 31.64
CA LEU A 18 -90.67 133.31 31.40
C LEU A 18 -89.15 133.20 31.28
N ALA A 19 -88.53 134.06 30.48
CA ALA A 19 -87.08 134.08 30.30
C ALA A 19 -86.33 134.35 31.62
N ALA A 20 -86.83 135.27 32.45
CA ALA A 20 -86.28 135.55 33.77
C ALA A 20 -86.39 134.36 34.75
N ALA A 21 -87.33 133.45 34.54
CA ALA A 21 -87.47 132.20 35.29
C ALA A 21 -86.65 131.04 34.70
N GLY A 22 -85.88 131.26 33.62
CA GLY A 22 -85.14 130.23 32.89
C GLY A 22 -85.98 129.40 31.92
N GLU A 23 -87.27 129.72 31.76
CA GLU A 23 -88.17 129.02 30.85
C GLU A 23 -88.13 129.64 29.44
N ARG A 24 -88.12 128.81 28.40
CA ARG A 24 -88.12 129.27 27.00
C ARG A 24 -89.46 129.93 26.64
N PRO A 25 -89.49 131.23 26.27
CA PRO A 25 -90.74 131.88 25.90
C PRO A 25 -91.27 131.37 24.56
N THR A 26 -92.24 130.47 24.60
CA THR A 26 -92.99 130.02 23.43
C THR A 26 -94.39 130.61 23.45
N VAL A 27 -95.05 130.70 22.29
CA VAL A 27 -96.43 131.19 22.19
C VAL A 27 -97.40 130.38 23.04
N VAL A 28 -97.15 129.07 23.21
CA VAL A 28 -97.91 128.20 24.11
C VAL A 28 -97.66 128.58 25.57
N ALA A 29 -96.39 128.67 26.01
CA ALA A 29 -96.05 129.03 27.38
C ALA A 29 -96.58 130.43 27.77
N VAL A 30 -96.46 131.41 26.88
CA VAL A 30 -97.01 132.77 27.07
C VAL A 30 -98.54 132.73 27.14
N ARG A 31 -99.21 131.99 26.25
CA ARG A 31 -100.68 131.85 26.29
C ARG A 31 -101.17 131.18 27.57
N THR A 32 -100.45 130.18 28.08
CA THR A 32 -100.73 129.56 29.38
C THR A 32 -100.54 130.57 30.52
N LYS A 33 -99.45 131.34 30.52
CA LYS A 33 -99.17 132.38 31.53
C LYS A 33 -100.18 133.53 31.52
N LEU A 34 -100.76 133.84 30.36
CA LEU A 34 -101.88 134.78 30.20
C LEU A 34 -103.28 134.16 30.49
N GLY A 35 -103.34 132.93 31.03
CA GLY A 35 -104.60 132.26 31.38
C GLY A 35 -105.48 131.92 30.17
N GLY A 36 -104.87 131.63 29.02
CA GLY A 36 -105.55 131.27 27.76
C GLY A 36 -106.11 132.45 26.96
N LYS A 37 -106.11 133.66 27.53
CA LYS A 37 -106.71 134.87 26.96
C LYS A 37 -105.84 135.51 25.88
N GLY A 38 -106.48 136.26 24.98
CA GLY A 38 -105.83 136.99 23.89
C GLY A 38 -105.87 136.26 22.55
N GLY A 39 -105.85 137.04 21.46
CA GLY A 39 -105.79 136.51 20.10
C GLY A 39 -104.41 135.94 19.76
N GLN A 40 -104.34 134.74 19.19
CA GLN A 40 -103.10 134.03 18.89
C GLN A 40 -102.11 134.86 18.06
N ALA A 41 -102.59 135.64 17.09
CA ALA A 41 -101.74 136.54 16.29
C ALA A 41 -101.08 137.66 17.13
N ALA A 42 -101.78 138.20 18.13
CA ALA A 42 -101.23 139.22 19.02
C ALA A 42 -100.22 138.63 20.03
N ILE A 43 -100.45 137.39 20.48
CA ILE A 43 -99.47 136.67 21.32
C ILE A 43 -98.21 136.33 20.52
N GLN A 44 -98.35 135.82 19.29
CA GLN A 44 -97.22 135.58 18.39
C GLN A 44 -96.44 136.88 18.12
N ALA A 45 -97.13 138.00 17.89
CA ALA A 45 -96.47 139.29 17.71
C ALA A 45 -95.66 139.72 18.96
N GLY A 46 -96.21 139.60 20.17
CA GLY A 46 -95.50 139.95 21.41
C GLY A 46 -94.33 139.01 21.73
N VAL A 47 -94.42 137.73 21.37
CA VAL A 47 -93.28 136.79 21.46
C VAL A 47 -92.22 137.11 20.41
N ASN A 48 -92.59 137.49 19.19
CA ASN A 48 -91.64 137.92 18.17
C ASN A 48 -90.92 139.21 18.58
N ASP A 49 -91.64 140.20 19.13
CA ASP A 49 -91.04 141.41 19.71
C ASP A 49 -90.00 141.07 20.79
N TRP A 50 -90.30 140.07 21.63
CA TRP A 50 -89.38 139.59 22.65
C TRP A 50 -88.16 138.86 22.06
N ILE A 51 -88.33 138.10 20.97
CA ILE A 51 -87.23 137.47 20.25
C ILE A 51 -86.33 138.54 19.59
N GLU A 52 -86.91 139.57 18.97
CA GLU A 52 -86.14 140.68 18.37
C GLU A 52 -85.38 141.48 19.44
N GLU A 53 -86.02 141.80 20.56
CA GLU A 53 -85.39 142.58 21.64
C GLU A 53 -84.33 141.76 22.39
N SER A 54 -84.57 140.46 22.62
CA SER A 54 -83.56 139.57 23.20
C SER A 54 -82.38 139.32 22.24
N ALA A 55 -82.62 139.21 20.93
CA ALA A 55 -81.56 139.11 19.93
C ALA A 55 -80.69 140.38 19.87
N ARG A 56 -81.28 141.58 20.06
CA ARG A 56 -80.51 142.83 20.24
C ARG A 56 -79.75 142.87 21.55
N ARG A 57 -80.40 142.50 22.66
CA ARG A 57 -79.83 142.60 24.02
C ARG A 57 -78.71 141.59 24.29
N PHE A 58 -78.77 140.42 23.65
CA PHE A 58 -77.76 139.37 23.70
C PHE A 58 -76.98 139.25 22.39
N GLN A 59 -76.90 140.34 21.62
CA GLN A 59 -76.07 140.40 20.42
C GLN A 59 -74.60 140.31 20.82
N LEU A 60 -74.06 139.09 20.85
CA LEU A 60 -72.64 138.85 20.99
C LEU A 60 -71.95 139.57 19.82
N PRO A 61 -70.89 140.38 20.07
CA PRO A 61 -70.08 140.93 19.00
C PRO A 61 -69.59 139.78 18.11
N ALA A 62 -69.66 139.97 16.80
CA ALA A 62 -68.97 139.06 15.89
C ALA A 62 -67.49 139.00 16.28
N LEU A 63 -66.92 137.80 16.28
CA LEU A 63 -65.48 137.64 16.46
C LEU A 63 -64.77 138.49 15.40
N PRO A 64 -63.74 139.29 15.75
CA PRO A 64 -63.00 140.05 14.77
C PRO A 64 -62.48 139.14 13.66
N GLU A 65 -62.65 139.53 12.39
CA GLU A 65 -62.25 138.72 11.23
C GLU A 65 -60.77 138.30 11.29
N SER A 66 -59.93 139.15 11.87
CA SER A 66 -58.51 138.85 12.14
C SER A 66 -58.30 137.67 13.10
N LEU A 67 -59.13 137.52 14.13
CA LEU A 67 -59.09 136.39 15.06
C LEU A 67 -59.66 135.13 14.42
N GLN A 68 -60.76 135.24 13.67
CA GLN A 68 -61.33 134.11 12.93
C GLN A 68 -60.33 133.57 11.90
N GLY A 69 -59.71 134.44 11.10
CA GLY A 69 -58.67 134.09 10.13
C GLY A 69 -57.44 133.47 10.80
N ALA A 70 -56.99 133.99 11.94
CA ALA A 70 -55.87 133.41 12.68
C ALA A 70 -56.18 131.99 13.22
N VAL A 71 -57.39 131.74 13.72
CA VAL A 71 -57.80 130.40 14.20
C VAL A 71 -57.91 129.41 13.03
N ILE A 72 -58.48 129.82 11.89
CA ILE A 72 -58.57 128.99 10.69
C ILE A 72 -57.16 128.66 10.18
N ALA A 73 -56.30 129.65 10.00
CA ALA A 73 -54.92 129.44 9.53
C ALA A 73 -54.11 128.54 10.48
N PHE A 74 -54.25 128.72 11.80
CA PHE A 74 -53.62 127.84 12.78
C PHE A 74 -54.11 126.39 12.66
N TRP A 75 -55.42 126.19 12.50
CA TRP A 75 -56.00 124.86 12.33
C TRP A 75 -55.56 124.20 11.01
N GLU A 76 -55.52 124.95 9.91
CA GLU A 76 -55.01 124.47 8.62
C GLU A 76 -53.55 124.04 8.72
N VAL A 77 -52.68 124.85 9.34
CA VAL A 77 -51.27 124.50 9.57
C VAL A 77 -51.15 123.28 10.48
N ALA A 78 -51.95 123.17 11.55
CA ALA A 78 -51.95 122.00 12.42
C ALA A 78 -52.38 120.72 11.67
N CYS A 79 -53.44 120.78 10.86
CA CYS A 79 -53.88 119.67 10.02
C CYS A 79 -52.85 119.28 8.95
N GLN A 80 -52.22 120.25 8.28
CA GLN A 80 -51.16 119.99 7.30
C GLN A 80 -49.93 119.35 7.95
N THR A 81 -49.50 119.85 9.11
CA THR A 81 -48.36 119.31 9.87
C THR A 81 -48.62 117.89 10.36
N ALA A 82 -49.80 117.65 10.96
CA ALA A 82 -50.20 116.31 11.41
C ALA A 82 -50.31 115.31 10.25
N LYS A 83 -50.84 115.75 9.10
CA LYS A 83 -50.88 114.93 7.88
C LYS A 83 -49.48 114.60 7.37
N ALA A 84 -48.57 115.58 7.28
CA ALA A 84 -47.20 115.35 6.84
C ALA A 84 -46.46 114.35 7.75
N GLN A 85 -46.57 114.51 9.08
CA GLN A 85 -46.00 113.58 10.05
C GLN A 85 -46.60 112.16 9.93
N TRP A 86 -47.91 112.05 9.66
CA TRP A 86 -48.56 110.75 9.45
C TRP A 86 -48.11 110.09 8.13
N ASP A 87 -48.06 110.85 7.04
CA ASP A 87 -47.64 110.34 5.72
C ASP A 87 -46.15 109.93 5.75
N GLU A 88 -45.29 110.67 6.45
CA GLU A 88 -43.88 110.31 6.71
C GLU A 88 -43.75 109.04 7.56
N ALA A 89 -44.45 108.96 8.70
CA ALA A 89 -44.43 107.78 9.56
C ALA A 89 -44.96 106.54 8.84
N ARG A 90 -46.02 106.70 8.03
CA ARG A 90 -46.57 105.63 7.19
C ARG A 90 -45.58 105.17 6.13
N ALA A 91 -44.92 106.10 5.43
CA ALA A 91 -43.90 105.76 4.44
C ALA A 91 -42.71 105.02 5.08
N GLY A 92 -42.25 105.48 6.25
CA GLY A 92 -41.19 104.83 7.01
C GLY A 92 -41.56 103.41 7.46
N MET A 93 -42.81 103.19 7.90
CA MET A 93 -43.30 101.85 8.28
C MET A 93 -43.46 100.92 7.07
N LEU A 94 -43.94 101.43 5.92
CA LEU A 94 -44.03 100.65 4.68
C LEU A 94 -42.64 100.24 4.19
N ALA A 95 -41.67 101.15 4.16
CA ALA A 95 -40.28 100.83 3.79
C ALA A 95 -39.64 99.81 4.75
N GLN A 96 -39.97 99.85 6.04
CA GLN A 96 -39.54 98.84 7.01
C GLN A 96 -40.18 97.47 6.75
N LEU A 97 -41.47 97.41 6.40
CA LEU A 97 -42.13 96.16 6.03
C LEU A 97 -41.52 95.56 4.75
N GLU A 98 -41.37 96.37 3.69
CA GLU A 98 -40.74 95.93 2.43
C GLU A 98 -39.31 95.40 2.65
N ALA A 99 -38.51 96.07 3.47
CA ALA A 99 -37.17 95.60 3.83
C ALA A 99 -37.19 94.30 4.66
N ARG A 100 -38.22 94.07 5.49
CA ARG A 100 -38.38 92.82 6.25
C ARG A 100 -38.86 91.68 5.36
N ASP A 101 -39.78 91.93 4.44
CA ASP A 101 -40.25 90.93 3.48
C ASP A 101 -39.11 90.50 2.54
N GLN A 102 -38.25 91.43 2.10
CA GLN A 102 -37.01 91.12 1.37
C GLN A 102 -36.07 90.23 2.21
N GLN A 103 -35.77 90.62 3.46
CA GLN A 103 -34.94 89.80 4.35
C GLN A 103 -35.53 88.41 4.60
N LEU A 104 -36.85 88.28 4.73
CA LEU A 104 -37.51 86.98 4.90
C LEU A 104 -37.42 86.13 3.63
N ALA A 105 -37.56 86.73 2.45
CA ALA A 105 -37.38 86.04 1.17
C ALA A 105 -35.94 85.54 1.00
N GLU A 106 -34.94 86.38 1.27
CA GLU A 106 -33.50 86.02 1.24
C GLU A 106 -33.20 84.86 2.20
N ARG A 107 -33.64 84.95 3.47
CA ARG A 107 -33.43 83.88 4.46
C ARG A 107 -34.17 82.59 4.12
N THR A 108 -35.32 82.67 3.46
CA THR A 108 -36.04 81.49 2.96
C THR A 108 -35.25 80.81 1.83
N GLN A 109 -34.75 81.59 0.88
CA GLN A 109 -33.91 81.08 -0.21
C GLN A 109 -32.59 80.48 0.29
N GLU A 110 -31.93 81.12 1.26
CA GLU A 110 -30.73 80.56 1.92
C GLU A 110 -31.03 79.24 2.63
N ARG A 111 -32.14 79.16 3.39
CA ARG A 111 -32.57 77.92 4.04
C ARG A 111 -32.78 76.82 3.01
N ASP A 112 -33.55 77.07 1.97
CA ASP A 112 -33.91 76.07 0.97
C ASP A 112 -32.68 75.57 0.20
N ALA A 113 -31.71 76.45 -0.07
CA ALA A 113 -30.42 76.06 -0.64
C ALA A 113 -29.57 75.19 0.31
N LEU A 114 -29.55 75.51 1.62
CA LEU A 114 -28.85 74.72 2.63
C LEU A 114 -29.52 73.36 2.90
N GLU A 115 -30.86 73.30 2.85
CA GLU A 115 -31.61 72.04 2.95
C GLU A 115 -31.33 71.15 1.73
N HIS A 116 -31.32 71.71 0.52
CA HIS A 116 -30.93 70.96 -0.68
C HIS A 116 -29.48 70.46 -0.62
N ALA A 117 -28.53 71.29 -0.18
CA ALA A 117 -27.13 70.89 -0.01
C ALA A 117 -26.95 69.79 1.06
N ARG A 118 -27.71 69.85 2.17
CA ARG A 118 -27.77 68.80 3.18
C ARG A 118 -28.26 67.49 2.58
N ASP A 119 -29.34 67.54 1.80
CA ASP A 119 -29.98 66.33 1.26
C ASP A 119 -29.10 65.65 0.19
N LEU A 120 -28.37 66.44 -0.62
CA LEU A 120 -27.32 65.93 -1.49
C LEU A 120 -26.19 65.25 -0.69
N ALA A 121 -25.66 65.90 0.35
CA ALA A 121 -24.60 65.33 1.19
C ALA A 121 -25.02 64.06 1.94
N LEU A 122 -26.31 63.95 2.32
CA LEU A 122 -26.87 62.73 2.89
C LEU A 122 -26.96 61.61 1.85
N ALA A 123 -27.39 61.91 0.62
CA ALA A 123 -27.42 60.93 -0.47
C ALA A 123 -26.01 60.42 -0.84
N GLU A 124 -25.02 61.32 -0.94
CA GLU A 124 -23.61 60.96 -1.16
C GLU A 124 -23.06 60.09 -0.02
N ARG A 125 -23.32 60.46 1.24
CA ARG A 125 -22.95 59.64 2.41
C ARG A 125 -23.54 58.24 2.34
N ASP A 126 -24.82 58.12 1.98
CA ASP A 126 -25.52 56.83 1.93
C ASP A 126 -25.02 55.97 0.76
N GLN A 127 -24.68 56.58 -0.38
CA GLN A 127 -23.99 55.91 -1.48
C GLN A 127 -22.59 55.42 -1.06
N HIS A 128 -21.81 56.24 -0.34
CA HIS A 128 -20.51 55.83 0.18
C HIS A 128 -20.61 54.72 1.23
N ALA A 129 -21.65 54.73 2.08
CA ALA A 129 -21.91 53.66 3.04
C ALA A 129 -22.23 52.34 2.35
N GLN A 130 -23.08 52.35 1.31
CA GLN A 130 -23.39 51.16 0.51
C GLN A 130 -22.15 50.63 -0.24
N SER A 131 -21.33 51.51 -0.82
CA SER A 131 -20.08 51.13 -1.48
C SER A 131 -19.07 50.52 -0.50
N LEU A 132 -18.99 51.04 0.73
CA LEU A 132 -18.15 50.48 1.79
C LEU A 132 -18.63 49.10 2.24
N GLU A 133 -19.95 48.91 2.41
CA GLU A 133 -20.54 47.62 2.75
C GLU A 133 -20.28 46.56 1.67
N GLN A 134 -20.43 46.93 0.39
CA GLN A 134 -20.10 46.08 -0.76
C GLN A 134 -18.61 45.69 -0.75
N ALA A 135 -17.70 46.65 -0.59
CA ALA A 135 -16.26 46.38 -0.53
C ALA A 135 -15.88 45.49 0.68
N GLN A 136 -16.55 45.64 1.83
CA GLN A 136 -16.36 44.76 2.99
C GLN A 136 -16.85 43.33 2.72
N ALA A 137 -17.99 43.16 2.03
CA ALA A 137 -18.49 41.86 1.63
C ALA A 137 -17.57 41.17 0.60
N GLU A 138 -17.04 41.91 -0.37
CA GLU A 138 -16.03 41.42 -1.33
C GLU A 138 -14.74 40.99 -0.62
N LEU A 139 -14.21 41.81 0.30
CA LEU A 139 -13.04 41.44 1.11
C LEU A 139 -13.28 40.19 1.96
N PHE A 140 -14.47 40.03 2.53
CA PHE A 140 -14.84 38.85 3.32
C PHE A 140 -14.91 37.57 2.47
N THR A 141 -15.52 37.64 1.27
CA THR A 141 -15.57 36.49 0.35
C THR A 141 -14.18 36.15 -0.21
N ALA A 142 -13.36 37.15 -0.55
CA ALA A 142 -11.96 36.94 -0.94
C ALA A 142 -11.14 36.28 0.18
N TYR A 143 -11.31 36.70 1.44
CA TYR A 143 -10.64 36.08 2.59
C TYR A 143 -11.06 34.62 2.80
N GLN A 144 -12.36 34.31 2.64
CA GLN A 144 -12.84 32.92 2.69
C GLN A 144 -12.22 32.08 1.57
N HIS A 145 -12.18 32.60 0.34
CA HIS A 145 -11.59 31.91 -0.81
C HIS A 145 -10.10 31.63 -0.59
N THR A 146 -9.33 32.61 -0.11
CA THR A 146 -7.91 32.43 0.24
C THR A 146 -7.73 31.33 1.29
N ARG A 147 -8.56 31.28 2.34
CA ARG A 147 -8.52 30.20 3.34
C ARG A 147 -8.87 28.81 2.80
N VAL A 148 -9.67 28.72 1.73
CA VAL A 148 -9.93 27.45 1.04
C VAL A 148 -8.70 27.03 0.25
N LEU A 149 -8.12 27.94 -0.55
CA LEU A 149 -6.87 27.68 -1.27
C LEU A 149 -5.71 27.31 -0.35
N GLU A 150 -5.54 27.96 0.80
CA GLU A 150 -4.52 27.62 1.80
C GLU A 150 -4.66 26.17 2.30
N ARG A 151 -5.90 25.68 2.48
CA ARG A 151 -6.18 24.29 2.87
C ARG A 151 -5.93 23.31 1.73
N GLU A 152 -6.30 23.67 0.51
CA GLU A 152 -6.05 22.85 -0.68
C GLU A 152 -4.54 22.73 -0.97
N CYS A 153 -3.77 23.82 -0.81
CA CYS A 153 -2.32 23.79 -0.88
C CYS A 153 -1.70 22.91 0.21
N ALA A 154 -2.25 22.92 1.43
CA ALA A 154 -1.78 22.05 2.51
C ALA A 154 -2.11 20.57 2.25
N ASP A 155 -3.31 20.24 1.74
CA ASP A 155 -3.70 18.88 1.32
C ASP A 155 -2.81 18.36 0.18
N LEU A 156 -2.59 19.18 -0.85
CA LEU A 156 -1.69 18.84 -1.96
C LEU A 156 -0.24 18.66 -1.50
N GLY A 157 0.23 19.47 -0.55
CA GLY A 157 1.54 19.33 0.07
C GLY A 157 1.69 18.01 0.84
N GLN A 158 0.68 17.64 1.64
CA GLN A 158 0.66 16.36 2.34
C GLN A 158 0.65 15.18 1.36
N ARG A 159 -0.21 15.22 0.34
CA ARG A 159 -0.31 14.17 -0.68
C ARG A 159 0.95 14.03 -1.53
N LEU A 160 1.69 15.13 -1.75
CA LEU A 160 3.01 15.08 -2.38
C LEU A 160 4.02 14.37 -1.48
N ALA A 161 4.09 14.73 -0.18
CA ALA A 161 4.99 14.08 0.77
C ALA A 161 4.68 12.58 0.94
N ASP A 162 3.40 12.20 1.00
CA ASP A 162 2.96 10.80 1.04
C ASP A 162 3.36 10.04 -0.24
N ALA A 163 3.25 10.70 -1.40
CA ALA A 163 3.68 10.13 -2.68
C ALA A 163 5.20 9.96 -2.76
N GLU A 164 5.98 10.96 -2.36
CA GLU A 164 7.44 10.90 -2.28
C GLU A 164 7.91 9.76 -1.35
N ALA A 165 7.32 9.64 -0.16
CA ALA A 165 7.59 8.52 0.75
C ALA A 165 7.23 7.16 0.14
N SER A 166 6.15 7.07 -0.65
CA SER A 166 5.79 5.83 -1.35
C SER A 166 6.78 5.47 -2.47
N VAL A 167 7.32 6.47 -3.17
CA VAL A 167 8.37 6.27 -4.19
C VAL A 167 9.67 5.81 -3.53
N GLU A 168 10.08 6.42 -2.42
CA GLU A 168 11.27 5.99 -1.67
C GLU A 168 11.13 4.51 -1.21
N GLN A 169 9.97 4.11 -0.70
CA GLN A 169 9.70 2.71 -0.35
C GLN A 169 9.75 1.77 -1.57
N LEU A 170 9.27 2.20 -2.74
CA LEU A 170 9.37 1.43 -3.98
C LEU A 170 10.82 1.30 -4.46
N GLU A 171 11.63 2.34 -4.36
CA GLU A 171 13.07 2.28 -4.67
C GLU A 171 13.85 1.39 -3.69
N GLN A 172 13.53 1.46 -2.39
CA GLN A 172 14.11 0.57 -1.38
C GLN A 172 13.73 -0.90 -1.62
N THR A 173 12.47 -1.18 -1.96
CA THR A 173 12.05 -2.56 -2.27
C THR A 173 12.61 -3.06 -3.61
N ALA A 174 12.72 -2.21 -4.63
CA ALA A 174 13.37 -2.54 -5.90
C ALA A 174 14.85 -2.88 -5.69
N THR A 175 15.61 -2.07 -4.96
CA THR A 175 17.03 -2.32 -4.68
C THR A 175 17.25 -3.60 -3.85
N GLN A 176 16.36 -3.89 -2.87
CA GLN A 176 16.35 -5.17 -2.16
C GLN A 176 16.07 -6.36 -3.11
N GLN A 177 15.12 -6.23 -4.04
CA GLN A 177 14.84 -7.27 -5.03
C GLN A 177 16.02 -7.48 -5.99
N THR A 178 16.65 -6.42 -6.50
CA THR A 178 17.86 -6.53 -7.34
C THR A 178 18.99 -7.24 -6.60
N THR A 179 19.22 -6.90 -5.33
CA THR A 179 20.23 -7.56 -4.50
C THR A 179 19.93 -9.06 -4.35
N ARG A 180 18.67 -9.41 -4.05
CA ARG A 180 18.24 -10.80 -3.93
C ARG A 180 18.32 -11.59 -5.23
N ILE A 181 18.07 -10.95 -6.39
CA ILE A 181 18.26 -11.57 -7.71
C ILE A 181 19.75 -11.90 -7.90
N LEU A 182 20.67 -10.96 -7.64
CA LEU A 182 22.11 -11.20 -7.73
C LEU A 182 22.59 -12.32 -6.78
N GLU A 183 22.05 -12.40 -5.56
CA GLU A 183 22.33 -13.51 -4.64
C GLU A 183 21.83 -14.87 -5.16
N LEU A 184 20.65 -14.89 -5.77
CA LEU A 184 20.09 -16.09 -6.39
C LEU A 184 20.90 -16.53 -7.61
N GLU A 185 21.26 -15.62 -8.52
CA GLU A 185 22.12 -15.88 -9.68
C GLU A 185 23.49 -16.44 -9.25
N GLN A 186 24.11 -15.86 -8.21
CA GLN A 186 25.34 -16.41 -7.63
C GLN A 186 25.15 -17.80 -7.01
N SER A 187 23.99 -18.07 -6.41
CA SER A 187 23.68 -19.39 -5.85
C SER A 187 23.44 -20.43 -6.95
N GLU A 188 22.78 -20.05 -8.04
CA GLU A 188 22.56 -20.88 -9.22
C GLU A 188 23.89 -21.21 -9.92
N GLN A 189 24.77 -20.22 -10.08
CA GLN A 189 26.10 -20.42 -10.63
C GLN A 189 26.96 -21.37 -9.78
N ARG A 190 26.87 -21.27 -8.44
CA ARG A 190 27.54 -22.25 -7.55
C ARG A 190 26.94 -23.65 -7.69
N LEU A 191 25.62 -23.75 -7.84
CA LEU A 191 24.95 -25.03 -8.04
C LEU A 191 25.35 -25.67 -9.38
N SER A 192 25.39 -24.90 -10.49
CA SER A 192 25.84 -25.41 -11.79
C SER A 192 27.32 -25.84 -11.75
N GLU A 193 28.22 -25.06 -11.15
CA GLU A 193 29.61 -25.49 -10.91
C GLU A 193 29.69 -26.80 -10.11
N THR A 194 28.87 -26.97 -9.07
CA THR A 194 28.85 -28.23 -8.31
C THR A 194 28.28 -29.39 -9.12
N LEU A 195 27.29 -29.13 -9.99
CA LEU A 195 26.70 -30.13 -10.87
C LEU A 195 27.74 -30.60 -11.89
N GLU A 196 28.40 -29.69 -12.62
CA GLU A 196 29.52 -30.00 -13.52
C GLU A 196 30.64 -30.80 -12.81
N ARG A 197 30.99 -30.43 -11.57
CA ARG A 197 31.96 -31.19 -10.75
C ARG A 197 31.47 -32.59 -10.35
N THR A 198 30.16 -32.81 -10.21
CA THR A 198 29.60 -34.14 -9.95
C THR A 198 29.44 -34.98 -11.22
N GLU A 199 29.13 -34.36 -12.36
CA GLU A 199 29.07 -35.03 -13.66
C GLU A 199 30.46 -35.46 -14.13
N THR A 200 31.46 -34.58 -14.09
CA THR A 200 32.85 -34.94 -14.39
C THR A 200 33.38 -36.06 -13.48
N LYS A 201 33.02 -36.07 -12.19
CA LYS A 201 33.31 -37.20 -11.29
C LYS A 201 32.55 -38.47 -11.68
N ARG A 202 31.25 -38.39 -12.01
CA ARG A 202 30.44 -39.52 -12.49
C ARG A 202 31.08 -40.14 -13.73
N ASP A 203 31.52 -39.31 -14.67
CA ASP A 203 32.10 -39.75 -15.94
C ASP A 203 33.49 -40.39 -15.70
N GLN A 204 34.29 -39.84 -14.78
CA GLN A 204 35.51 -40.50 -14.28
C GLN A 204 35.21 -41.86 -13.63
N TRP A 205 34.19 -41.96 -12.78
CA TRP A 205 33.77 -43.23 -12.16
C TRP A 205 33.26 -44.23 -13.22
N GLN A 206 32.55 -43.79 -14.26
CA GLN A 206 32.14 -44.65 -15.37
C GLN A 206 33.32 -45.17 -16.19
N VAL A 207 34.34 -44.32 -16.44
CA VAL A 207 35.59 -44.76 -17.08
C VAL A 207 36.32 -45.77 -16.19
N GLN A 208 36.45 -45.49 -14.89
CA GLN A 208 37.06 -46.41 -13.93
C GLN A 208 36.31 -47.75 -13.87
N ALA A 209 34.98 -47.73 -13.79
CA ALA A 209 34.14 -48.92 -13.82
C ALA A 209 34.37 -49.74 -15.10
N ARG A 210 34.34 -49.11 -16.29
CA ARG A 210 34.63 -49.79 -17.56
C ARG A 210 36.05 -50.38 -17.61
N THR A 211 37.05 -49.68 -17.07
CA THR A 211 38.41 -50.24 -16.98
C THR A 211 38.48 -51.41 -16.00
N ALA A 212 37.75 -51.34 -14.89
CA ALA A 212 37.65 -52.44 -13.93
C ALA A 212 36.97 -53.67 -14.56
N GLU A 213 35.82 -53.48 -15.23
CA GLU A 213 35.13 -54.50 -16.03
C GLU A 213 36.07 -55.15 -17.06
N GLN A 214 36.84 -54.35 -17.81
CA GLN A 214 37.84 -54.86 -18.75
C GLN A 214 38.96 -55.65 -18.06
N THR A 215 39.44 -55.22 -16.89
CA THR A 215 40.43 -56.01 -16.12
C THR A 215 39.84 -57.29 -15.56
N VAL A 216 38.58 -57.30 -15.12
CA VAL A 216 37.88 -58.49 -14.66
C VAL A 216 37.70 -59.46 -15.82
N ALA A 217 37.17 -59.02 -16.96
CA ALA A 217 37.04 -59.86 -18.16
C ALA A 217 38.37 -60.46 -18.62
N ARG A 218 39.47 -59.69 -18.53
CA ARG A 218 40.83 -60.18 -18.81
C ARG A 218 41.30 -61.22 -17.78
N LEU A 219 41.03 -61.01 -16.50
CA LEU A 219 41.36 -61.98 -15.43
C LEU A 219 40.51 -63.26 -15.55
N GLU A 220 39.24 -63.15 -15.93
CA GLU A 220 38.35 -64.28 -16.22
C GLU A 220 38.84 -65.06 -17.44
N GLN A 221 39.31 -64.38 -18.50
CA GLN A 221 39.93 -65.04 -19.65
C GLN A 221 41.22 -65.78 -19.24
N VAL A 222 42.13 -65.14 -18.49
CA VAL A 222 43.35 -65.79 -17.99
C VAL A 222 43.00 -66.97 -17.07
N LYS A 223 41.98 -66.85 -16.21
CA LYS A 223 41.50 -67.95 -15.37
C LYS A 223 40.96 -69.11 -16.21
N ALA A 224 40.22 -68.84 -17.28
CA ALA A 224 39.72 -69.87 -18.18
C ALA A 224 40.85 -70.53 -19.01
N GLU A 225 41.91 -69.78 -19.33
CA GLU A 225 43.13 -70.31 -19.94
C GLU A 225 43.91 -71.19 -18.95
N GLU A 226 44.10 -70.76 -17.70
CA GLU A 226 44.67 -71.59 -16.63
C GLU A 226 43.84 -72.85 -16.34
N GLU A 227 42.51 -72.75 -16.32
CA GLU A 227 41.63 -73.91 -16.12
C GLU A 227 41.76 -74.92 -17.27
N ARG A 228 41.83 -74.45 -18.52
CA ARG A 228 42.11 -75.30 -19.68
C ARG A 228 43.51 -75.91 -19.64
N GLU A 229 44.53 -75.18 -19.19
CA GLU A 229 45.87 -75.73 -19.00
C GLU A 229 45.89 -76.79 -17.89
N ARG A 230 45.18 -76.57 -16.77
CA ARG A 230 45.02 -77.56 -15.70
C ARG A 230 44.28 -78.80 -16.18
N GLU A 231 43.22 -78.66 -16.96
CA GLU A 231 42.52 -79.80 -17.59
C GLU A 231 43.44 -80.56 -18.54
N ARG A 232 44.23 -79.86 -19.36
CA ARG A 232 45.18 -80.46 -20.31
C ARG A 232 46.32 -81.18 -19.59
N LEU A 233 46.84 -80.61 -18.51
CA LEU A 233 47.84 -81.24 -17.63
C LEU A 233 47.26 -82.44 -16.87
N ALA A 234 46.00 -82.36 -16.43
CA ALA A 234 45.30 -83.49 -15.80
C ALA A 234 45.05 -84.64 -16.79
N GLN A 235 44.70 -84.33 -18.05
CA GLN A 235 44.60 -85.34 -19.12
C GLN A 235 45.96 -85.97 -19.44
N ALA A 236 47.04 -85.18 -19.53
CA ALA A 236 48.40 -85.70 -19.73
C ALA A 236 48.85 -86.59 -18.54
N LEU A 237 48.50 -86.21 -17.31
CA LEU A 237 48.76 -87.02 -16.11
C LEU A 237 47.95 -88.34 -16.14
N ALA A 238 46.69 -88.30 -16.55
CA ALA A 238 45.85 -89.50 -16.69
C ALA A 238 46.38 -90.46 -17.77
N GLN A 239 46.84 -89.94 -18.92
CA GLN A 239 47.49 -90.73 -19.97
C GLN A 239 48.83 -91.34 -19.51
N SER A 240 49.61 -90.59 -18.73
CA SER A 240 50.83 -91.11 -18.07
C SER A 240 50.49 -92.24 -17.09
N GLN A 241 49.43 -92.08 -16.29
CA GLN A 241 49.00 -93.09 -15.31
C GLN A 241 48.42 -94.34 -15.99
N SER A 242 47.70 -94.23 -17.10
CA SER A 242 47.22 -95.40 -17.86
C SER A 242 48.39 -96.17 -18.49
N GLY A 243 49.37 -95.49 -19.09
CA GLY A 243 50.58 -96.13 -19.61
C GLY A 243 51.36 -96.90 -18.53
N VAL A 244 51.50 -96.32 -17.33
CA VAL A 244 52.13 -97.00 -16.18
C VAL A 244 51.28 -98.18 -15.68
N ALA A 245 49.95 -98.14 -15.79
CA ALA A 245 49.08 -99.25 -15.44
C ALA A 245 49.20 -100.41 -16.46
N GLU A 246 49.28 -100.10 -17.75
CA GLU A 246 49.51 -101.08 -18.83
C GLU A 246 50.89 -101.74 -18.72
N GLU A 247 51.96 -100.98 -18.44
CA GLU A 247 53.29 -101.54 -18.18
C GLU A 247 53.33 -102.45 -16.94
N ARG A 248 52.56 -102.13 -15.90
CA ARG A 248 52.43 -102.98 -14.70
C ARG A 248 51.69 -104.27 -15.01
N ALA A 249 50.60 -104.22 -15.79
CA ALA A 249 49.88 -105.41 -16.24
C ALA A 249 50.80 -106.33 -17.08
N ALA A 250 51.53 -105.75 -18.05
CA ALA A 250 52.47 -106.49 -18.90
C ALA A 250 53.66 -107.09 -18.10
N ARG A 251 54.07 -106.48 -16.98
CA ARG A 251 55.04 -107.09 -16.06
C ARG A 251 54.44 -108.28 -15.30
N THR A 252 53.23 -108.15 -14.76
CA THR A 252 52.58 -109.26 -14.03
C THR A 252 52.32 -110.48 -14.91
N GLU A 253 51.97 -110.31 -16.19
CA GLU A 253 51.84 -111.42 -17.14
C GLU A 253 53.18 -112.12 -17.40
N ARG A 254 54.28 -111.36 -17.54
CA ARG A 254 55.63 -111.92 -17.71
C ARG A 254 56.11 -112.69 -16.47
N GLU A 255 55.82 -112.20 -15.26
CA GLU A 255 56.15 -112.90 -14.01
C GLU A 255 55.37 -114.22 -13.88
N VAL A 256 54.08 -114.25 -14.25
CA VAL A 256 53.28 -115.49 -14.28
C VAL A 256 53.82 -116.49 -15.31
N HIS A 257 54.24 -116.01 -16.49
CA HIS A 257 54.80 -116.86 -17.55
C HIS A 257 56.17 -117.46 -17.17
N ILE A 258 57.05 -116.68 -16.53
CA ILE A 258 58.34 -117.18 -16.01
C ILE A 258 58.09 -118.27 -14.96
N LYS A 259 57.15 -118.04 -14.03
CA LYS A 259 56.85 -118.99 -12.96
C LYS A 259 56.30 -120.33 -13.48
N THR A 260 55.47 -120.31 -14.54
CA THR A 260 54.98 -121.55 -15.18
C THR A 260 56.06 -122.31 -15.95
N LEU A 261 57.04 -121.62 -16.53
CA LEU A 261 58.19 -122.26 -17.17
C LEU A 261 59.16 -122.90 -16.15
N THR A 262 59.33 -122.29 -14.97
CA THR A 262 60.16 -122.86 -13.89
C THR A 262 59.54 -124.14 -13.31
N ASP A 263 58.24 -124.15 -13.01
CA ASP A 263 57.51 -125.32 -12.48
C ASP A 263 57.55 -126.54 -13.44
N LEU A 264 57.63 -126.32 -14.76
CA LEU A 264 57.74 -127.38 -15.75
C LEU A 264 59.16 -127.97 -15.83
N LEU A 265 60.18 -127.14 -15.61
CA LEU A 265 61.59 -127.54 -15.64
C LEU A 265 61.95 -128.43 -14.44
N GLU A 266 61.52 -128.05 -13.23
CA GLU A 266 61.74 -128.85 -12.02
C GLU A 266 61.10 -130.24 -12.09
N ARG A 267 59.91 -130.36 -12.70
CA ARG A 267 59.21 -131.64 -12.88
C ARG A 267 59.91 -132.56 -13.89
N ALA A 268 60.52 -132.01 -14.94
CA ALA A 268 61.32 -132.77 -15.89
C ALA A 268 62.62 -133.28 -15.26
N GLN A 269 63.29 -132.45 -14.44
CA GLN A 269 64.52 -132.81 -13.73
C GLN A 269 64.27 -133.96 -12.74
N ALA A 270 63.23 -133.85 -11.89
CA ALA A 270 62.88 -134.86 -10.89
C ALA A 270 62.49 -136.23 -11.50
N ALA A 271 61.92 -136.25 -12.71
CA ALA A 271 61.63 -137.48 -13.43
C ALA A 271 62.93 -138.18 -13.92
N HIS A 272 63.90 -137.41 -14.41
CA HIS A 272 65.16 -137.93 -14.93
C HIS A 272 66.07 -138.50 -13.83
N ASP A 273 66.12 -137.85 -12.66
CA ASP A 273 66.90 -138.31 -11.51
C ASP A 273 66.34 -139.63 -10.93
N ALA A 274 65.00 -139.75 -10.86
CA ALA A 274 64.32 -140.96 -10.38
C ALA A 274 64.51 -142.17 -11.31
N GLU A 275 64.64 -141.92 -12.62
CA GLU A 275 64.90 -142.98 -13.62
C GLU A 275 66.38 -143.41 -13.59
N SER A 276 67.30 -142.45 -13.45
CA SER A 276 68.75 -142.67 -13.30
C SER A 276 69.08 -143.53 -12.07
N ALA A 277 68.42 -143.26 -10.93
CA ALA A 277 68.61 -144.05 -9.70
C ALA A 277 68.17 -145.52 -9.85
N ARG A 278 67.13 -145.81 -10.65
CA ARG A 278 66.65 -147.19 -10.88
C ARG A 278 67.63 -148.02 -11.70
N TRP A 279 68.21 -147.43 -12.75
CA TRP A 279 69.20 -148.12 -13.59
C TRP A 279 70.49 -148.46 -12.83
N LEU A 280 70.92 -147.64 -11.87
CA LEU A 280 72.12 -147.91 -11.07
C LEU A 280 71.95 -149.12 -10.14
N VAL A 281 70.79 -149.27 -9.48
CA VAL A 281 70.48 -150.43 -8.63
C VAL A 281 70.45 -151.72 -9.46
N GLN A 282 69.83 -151.68 -10.64
CA GLN A 282 69.69 -152.85 -11.52
C GLN A 282 71.03 -153.37 -12.07
N ILE A 283 72.06 -152.52 -12.17
CA ILE A 283 73.41 -152.89 -12.62
C ILE A 283 74.21 -153.60 -11.52
N ASP A 284 74.07 -153.19 -10.25
CA ASP A 284 74.80 -153.84 -9.15
C ASP A 284 74.21 -155.20 -8.76
N ASP A 285 72.88 -155.39 -8.85
CA ASP A 285 72.25 -156.72 -8.69
C ASP A 285 72.78 -157.73 -9.73
N GLN A 286 72.94 -157.31 -10.99
CA GLN A 286 73.51 -158.18 -12.04
C GLN A 286 75.00 -158.47 -11.80
N ARG A 287 75.76 -157.54 -11.20
CA ARG A 287 77.17 -157.76 -10.85
C ARG A 287 77.33 -158.75 -9.70
N GLN A 288 76.47 -158.71 -8.68
CA GLN A 288 76.46 -159.71 -7.61
C GLN A 288 76.06 -161.10 -8.13
N ALA A 289 75.05 -161.20 -9.00
CA ALA A 289 74.68 -162.47 -9.62
C ALA A 289 75.84 -163.10 -10.42
N LEU A 290 76.62 -162.28 -11.16
CA LEU A 290 77.80 -162.73 -11.91
C LEU A 290 78.99 -163.13 -11.03
N SER A 291 79.17 -162.54 -9.84
CA SER A 291 80.25 -162.98 -8.92
C SER A 291 79.93 -164.34 -8.31
N ILE A 292 78.68 -164.56 -7.88
CA ILE A 292 78.20 -165.82 -7.30
C ILE A 292 78.28 -166.97 -8.32
N ALA A 293 77.99 -166.70 -9.60
CA ALA A 293 78.16 -167.68 -10.68
C ALA A 293 79.64 -168.09 -10.85
N ARG A 294 80.56 -167.12 -10.88
CA ARG A 294 82.01 -167.37 -11.05
C ARG A 294 82.65 -168.08 -9.86
N GLU A 295 82.14 -167.92 -8.65
CA GLU A 295 82.61 -168.68 -7.48
C GLU A 295 82.14 -170.14 -7.48
N ARG A 296 80.93 -170.42 -8.00
CA ARG A 296 80.46 -171.80 -8.22
C ARG A 296 81.27 -172.52 -9.29
N GLU A 297 81.59 -171.83 -10.38
CA GLU A 297 82.41 -172.34 -11.47
C GLU A 297 83.82 -172.73 -10.97
N ARG A 298 84.48 -171.86 -10.19
CA ARG A 298 85.79 -172.16 -9.58
C ARG A 298 85.78 -173.35 -8.63
N ARG A 299 84.71 -173.57 -7.84
CA ARG A 299 84.60 -174.75 -6.96
C ARG A 299 84.51 -176.05 -7.76
N LEU A 300 83.70 -176.09 -8.81
CA LEU A 300 83.57 -177.26 -9.68
C LEU A 300 84.89 -177.57 -10.42
N GLU A 301 85.67 -176.55 -10.75
CA GLU A 301 86.97 -176.70 -11.40
C GLU A 301 88.07 -177.19 -10.44
N GLN A 302 87.97 -176.83 -9.14
CA GLN A 302 88.81 -177.37 -8.06
C GLN A 302 88.48 -178.83 -7.73
N GLU A 303 87.21 -179.21 -7.70
CA GLU A 303 86.79 -180.61 -7.51
C GLU A 303 87.22 -181.49 -8.69
N ARG A 304 87.13 -180.97 -9.93
CA ARG A 304 87.61 -181.65 -11.14
C ARG A 304 89.13 -181.85 -11.17
N THR A 305 89.91 -180.92 -10.61
CA THR A 305 91.37 -181.05 -10.55
C THR A 305 91.81 -182.01 -9.44
N ALA A 306 91.16 -182.01 -8.28
CA ALA A 306 91.36 -183.03 -7.24
C ALA A 306 91.12 -184.46 -7.77
N LEU A 307 90.02 -184.67 -8.53
CA LEU A 307 89.70 -185.94 -9.19
C LEU A 307 90.76 -186.41 -10.22
N MET A 308 91.61 -185.52 -10.73
CA MET A 308 92.64 -185.86 -11.73
C MET A 308 94.00 -186.22 -11.09
N ASP A 309 94.37 -185.58 -9.97
CA ASP A 309 95.65 -185.86 -9.32
C ASP A 309 95.61 -187.11 -8.43
N GLU A 310 94.45 -187.45 -7.83
CA GLU A 310 94.30 -188.70 -7.06
C GLU A 310 94.41 -189.96 -7.97
N VAL A 311 93.91 -189.87 -9.21
CA VAL A 311 94.09 -190.89 -10.27
C VAL A 311 95.55 -190.99 -10.75
N ARG A 312 96.33 -189.91 -10.63
CA ARG A 312 97.74 -189.87 -11.02
C ARG A 312 98.65 -190.45 -9.94
N ALA A 313 98.40 -190.15 -8.66
CA ALA A 313 99.24 -190.58 -7.55
C ALA A 313 99.31 -192.12 -7.38
N LEU A 314 98.19 -192.82 -7.49
CA LEU A 314 98.14 -194.28 -7.31
C LEU A 314 98.70 -195.09 -8.50
N ARG A 315 99.15 -194.44 -9.58
CA ARG A 315 99.77 -195.08 -10.75
C ARG A 315 101.30 -195.12 -10.74
N GLN A 316 101.98 -194.55 -9.73
CA GLN A 316 103.43 -194.31 -9.78
C GLN A 316 104.28 -194.90 -8.63
N ALA A 317 103.74 -195.83 -7.83
CA ALA A 317 104.47 -196.46 -6.71
C ALA A 317 104.58 -198.00 -6.80
N THR A 318 104.57 -198.54 -8.02
CA THR A 318 104.93 -199.94 -8.34
C THR A 318 105.73 -199.96 -9.64
N PHE A 319 106.81 -200.76 -9.68
CA PHE A 319 107.91 -200.76 -10.69
C PHE A 319 108.91 -199.58 -10.56
N GLU A 320 110.24 -199.75 -10.55
CA GLU A 320 111.08 -200.97 -10.41
C GLU A 320 112.55 -200.59 -10.02
N SER A 321 113.29 -201.54 -9.43
CA SER A 321 114.77 -201.51 -9.17
C SER A 321 115.50 -202.15 -10.39
N PRO A 322 116.86 -202.23 -10.58
CA PRO A 322 117.98 -202.07 -9.62
C PRO A 322 119.36 -201.51 -10.12
N ALA A 323 120.35 -201.41 -9.20
CA ALA A 323 121.84 -201.41 -9.36
C ALA A 323 122.52 -200.35 -10.29
N GLY A 324 123.75 -199.86 -10.09
CA GLY A 324 124.88 -200.12 -9.18
C GLY A 324 126.17 -199.49 -9.78
N ASN A 325 127.34 -199.32 -9.14
CA ASN A 325 127.87 -199.54 -7.78
C ASN A 325 129.15 -198.68 -7.60
N ILE A 326 129.48 -198.23 -6.37
CA ILE A 326 130.82 -198.26 -5.70
C ILE A 326 130.51 -198.30 -4.19
#